data_AF-A0AAV1AD03-F1
#
_entry.id   AF-A0AAV1AD03-F1
#
_cell.length_a   1.000
_cell.length_b   1.000
_cell.length_c   1.000
_cell.angle_alpha   90.00
_cell.angle_beta   90.00
_cell.angle_gamma   90.00
#
_symmetry.space_group_name_H-M   'P 1'
#
loop_
_entity.id
_entity.type
_entity.pdbx_description
1 polymer ?
#
loop_
_entity_poly.entity_id
_entity_poly.type
_entity_poly.pdbx_seq_one_letter_code
_entity_poly.pdbx_strand_id
1 'polypeptide(L)'
;MHKLTLFLFCIIFSTFTVGFADHADKTQNPFSPKAFVIRYWDRVIKNKLPKPSFIISKASPLTAADATAFAKHIADNTLSTKLPEFCSAAHLLCFPDVNPSLAKHSQDSHFAVYNDGQNFTNYGTERPGGLDSFKNYSIGFESNAINEFRQYSRSSAGHNDSFSNYADSTNVADQSFNTYGSSAAGGSGEFKEYAQDTNVPDLRFTTYSVSTAGRQQTFSSYSENGNAGDQSFGNYGKDSAGAENSFKQYGTNSNVASSGFSSYADKGTETGTHVGFNNYGKSVNEGTDTFKGYAKGAGADHKVTFKEYGVNNTFKDYDKKGISFAKYTNASSTNAVSVSDSLAKKWVEPGKFFREMMLKQGVVMPMPDIKDKLPQRSFLPRNIFTKLPFATSKLNELKQVFKVSENSSMDKMIVDSLNECERAPSKGETKRCVGSLEDMIDFATSVLGHDVTVRSTENLNGSGKNVMVGKVKGINGGKVTQSVSCHQSLFPSLLYYCHSVPKVRVYQADLLDPESKAKINHGVAICHLDTTAWSPTHGAFMALGSGPGRIEVCHWIFENDMTWTTTD
;
A
#
# COMPACT_ATOMS: atom_id res chain seq x y z
N MET A 1 -6.52 -7.26 -93.18
CA MET A 1 -6.13 -6.41 -92.05
C MET A 1 -7.08 -6.68 -90.90
N HIS A 2 -6.65 -7.33 -89.81
CA HIS A 2 -7.04 -7.05 -88.42
C HIS A 2 -6.36 -8.05 -87.48
N LYS A 3 -5.97 -7.51 -86.32
CA LYS A 3 -4.91 -7.94 -85.41
C LYS A 3 -5.22 -9.24 -84.65
N LEU A 4 -4.22 -10.11 -84.59
CA LEU A 4 -4.10 -11.19 -83.61
C LEU A 4 -3.93 -10.56 -82.21
N THR A 5 -4.91 -10.75 -81.34
CA THR A 5 -4.85 -10.26 -79.95
C THR A 5 -4.87 -11.48 -79.03
N LEU A 6 -3.74 -11.70 -78.36
CA LEU A 6 -3.48 -12.78 -77.42
C LEU A 6 -4.28 -12.54 -76.13
N PHE A 7 -5.30 -13.35 -75.85
CA PHE A 7 -6.02 -13.32 -74.57
C PHE A 7 -5.25 -14.15 -73.54
N LEU A 8 -4.51 -13.48 -72.67
CA LEU A 8 -3.83 -14.07 -71.52
C LEU A 8 -4.88 -14.36 -70.42
N PHE A 9 -5.04 -15.62 -70.06
CA PHE A 9 -5.92 -16.07 -68.98
C PHE A 9 -5.26 -15.75 -67.63
N CYS A 10 -5.60 -14.61 -67.01
CA CYS A 10 -5.22 -14.34 -65.62
C CYS A 10 -6.18 -15.06 -64.67
N ILE A 11 -5.80 -16.26 -64.22
CA ILE A 11 -6.42 -16.93 -63.08
C ILE A 11 -6.03 -16.14 -61.83
N ILE A 12 -6.94 -15.31 -61.32
CA ILE A 12 -6.79 -14.69 -60.01
C ILE A 12 -7.03 -15.79 -58.97
N PHE A 13 -5.95 -16.32 -58.40
CA PHE A 13 -6.02 -17.06 -57.14
C PHE A 13 -6.50 -16.08 -56.05
N SER A 14 -7.80 -16.13 -55.76
CA SER A 14 -8.36 -15.58 -54.53
C SER A 14 -7.76 -16.39 -53.38
N THR A 15 -6.69 -15.89 -52.78
CA THR A 15 -6.23 -16.32 -51.46
C THR A 15 -7.33 -15.95 -50.47
N PHE A 16 -8.19 -16.93 -50.16
CA PHE A 16 -8.96 -16.89 -48.92
C PHE A 16 -7.94 -16.88 -47.78
N THR A 17 -7.61 -15.69 -47.29
CA THR A 17 -7.09 -15.52 -45.94
C THR A 17 -8.23 -15.88 -45.01
N VAL A 18 -8.32 -17.17 -44.68
CA VAL A 18 -9.07 -17.65 -43.53
C VAL A 18 -8.46 -16.91 -42.34
N GLY A 19 -9.16 -15.89 -41.86
CA GLY A 19 -8.82 -15.23 -40.62
C GLY A 19 -8.73 -16.31 -39.55
N PHE A 20 -7.56 -16.44 -38.94
CA PHE A 20 -7.40 -17.22 -37.72
C PHE A 20 -8.32 -16.60 -36.69
N ALA A 21 -9.52 -17.17 -36.56
CA ALA A 21 -10.32 -17.06 -35.37
C ALA A 21 -9.42 -17.57 -34.25
N ASP A 22 -9.14 -16.66 -33.32
CA ASP A 22 -8.36 -16.92 -32.12
C ASP A 22 -8.81 -18.25 -31.53
N HIS A 23 -7.84 -19.14 -31.35
CA HIS A 23 -8.07 -20.52 -30.97
C HIS A 23 -8.75 -20.50 -29.61
N ALA A 24 -10.08 -20.67 -29.58
CA ALA A 24 -10.78 -21.00 -28.35
C ALA A 24 -10.06 -22.21 -27.75
N ASP A 25 -9.38 -21.97 -26.63
CA ASP A 25 -8.55 -22.92 -25.92
C ASP A 25 -9.41 -24.16 -25.58
N LYS A 26 -9.36 -25.18 -26.45
CA LYS A 26 -10.14 -26.42 -26.34
C LYS A 26 -9.75 -27.27 -25.12
N THR A 27 -8.85 -26.78 -24.27
CA THR A 27 -8.36 -27.47 -23.07
C THR A 27 -9.00 -26.97 -21.76
N GLN A 28 -9.75 -25.86 -21.77
CA GLN A 28 -10.39 -25.36 -20.54
C GLN A 28 -11.70 -26.09 -20.23
N ASN A 29 -11.76 -26.70 -19.04
CA ASN A 29 -12.97 -27.31 -18.52
C ASN A 29 -14.11 -26.26 -18.46
N PRO A 30 -15.24 -26.47 -19.16
CA PRO A 30 -16.33 -25.50 -19.21
C PRO A 30 -17.01 -25.30 -17.85
N PHE A 31 -16.77 -26.17 -16.88
CA PHE A 31 -17.32 -26.06 -15.53
C PHE A 31 -16.37 -25.40 -14.52
N SER A 32 -15.18 -24.94 -14.95
CA SER A 32 -14.31 -24.16 -14.07
C SER A 32 -15.00 -22.84 -13.65
N PRO A 33 -14.70 -22.31 -12.44
CA PRO A 33 -15.16 -21.00 -12.01
C PRO A 33 -14.85 -19.87 -13.02
N LYS A 34 -13.66 -19.88 -13.63
CA LYS A 34 -13.30 -18.92 -14.69
C LYS A 34 -14.21 -19.03 -15.91
N ALA A 35 -14.50 -20.25 -16.38
CA ALA A 35 -15.45 -20.43 -17.49
C ALA A 35 -16.88 -20.02 -17.10
N PHE A 36 -17.27 -20.24 -15.84
CA PHE A 36 -18.57 -19.82 -15.32
C PHE A 36 -18.73 -18.30 -15.36
N VAL A 37 -17.74 -17.54 -14.87
CA VAL A 37 -17.84 -16.07 -14.88
C VAL A 37 -17.83 -15.49 -16.30
N ILE A 38 -17.14 -16.12 -17.25
CA ILE A 38 -17.20 -15.72 -18.67
C ILE A 38 -18.63 -15.88 -19.22
N ARG A 39 -19.28 -17.02 -18.96
CA ARG A 39 -20.69 -17.22 -19.33
C ARG A 39 -21.63 -16.27 -18.59
N TYR A 40 -21.33 -15.99 -17.31
CA TYR A 40 -22.10 -15.04 -16.52
C TYR A 40 -22.03 -13.63 -17.13
N TRP A 41 -20.84 -13.21 -17.55
CA TRP A 41 -20.62 -11.96 -18.26
C TRP A 41 -21.47 -11.89 -19.53
N ASP A 42 -21.42 -12.91 -20.38
CA ASP A 42 -22.19 -12.97 -21.64
C ASP A 42 -23.71 -12.93 -21.42
N ARG A 43 -24.17 -13.42 -20.27
CA ARG A 43 -25.59 -13.38 -19.91
C ARG A 43 -26.03 -12.01 -19.39
N VAL A 44 -25.17 -11.33 -18.64
CA VAL A 44 -25.55 -10.13 -17.87
C VAL A 44 -25.18 -8.84 -18.61
N ILE A 45 -24.07 -8.81 -19.35
CA ILE A 45 -23.63 -7.66 -20.14
C ILE A 45 -24.23 -7.74 -21.55
N LYS A 46 -24.95 -6.69 -21.98
CA LYS A 46 -25.76 -6.70 -23.20
C LYS A 46 -25.02 -6.21 -24.45
N ASN A 47 -23.86 -5.56 -24.32
CA ASN A 47 -23.02 -5.25 -25.49
C ASN A 47 -22.20 -6.45 -25.96
N LYS A 48 -21.66 -6.31 -27.16
CA LYS A 48 -20.77 -7.27 -27.82
C LYS A 48 -19.30 -6.86 -27.76
N LEU A 49 -18.93 -5.99 -26.82
CA LEU A 49 -17.53 -5.57 -26.69
C LEU A 49 -16.66 -6.74 -26.21
N PRO A 50 -15.37 -6.79 -26.60
CA PRO A 50 -14.45 -7.77 -26.06
C PRO A 50 -14.38 -7.69 -24.52
N LYS A 51 -14.39 -8.85 -23.86
CA LYS A 51 -14.21 -8.93 -22.41
C LYS A 51 -12.78 -8.52 -22.08
N PRO A 52 -12.55 -7.52 -21.21
CA PRO A 52 -11.19 -7.09 -20.93
C PRO A 52 -10.37 -8.20 -20.27
N SER A 53 -9.20 -8.52 -20.84
CA SER A 53 -8.36 -9.62 -20.36
C SER A 53 -7.88 -9.40 -18.93
N PHE A 54 -7.61 -8.15 -18.54
CA PHE A 54 -7.12 -7.78 -17.20
C PHE A 54 -8.09 -8.13 -16.06
N ILE A 55 -9.40 -8.15 -16.33
CA ILE A 55 -10.40 -8.52 -15.31
C ILE A 55 -10.66 -10.02 -15.31
N ILE A 56 -10.65 -10.65 -16.49
CA ILE A 56 -10.84 -12.10 -16.62
C ILE A 56 -9.63 -12.88 -16.07
N SER A 57 -8.42 -12.32 -16.12
CA SER A 57 -7.22 -12.91 -15.50
C SER A 57 -7.31 -12.98 -13.98
N LYS A 58 -8.14 -12.14 -13.33
CA LYS A 58 -8.35 -12.11 -11.88
C LYS A 58 -9.36 -13.15 -11.38
N ALA A 59 -10.08 -13.82 -12.29
CA ALA A 59 -11.02 -14.88 -11.93
C ALA A 59 -10.31 -16.06 -11.26
N SER A 60 -11.04 -16.81 -10.44
CA SER A 60 -10.46 -17.92 -9.68
C SER A 60 -9.76 -18.95 -10.58
N PRO A 61 -8.52 -19.36 -10.23
CA PRO A 61 -7.78 -20.40 -10.95
C PRO A 61 -8.22 -21.82 -10.58
N LEU A 62 -9.10 -21.99 -9.57
CA LEU A 62 -9.55 -23.29 -9.10
C LEU A 62 -10.13 -24.14 -10.24
N THR A 63 -9.91 -25.45 -10.17
CA THR A 63 -10.65 -26.39 -11.03
C THR A 63 -12.10 -26.53 -10.54
N ALA A 64 -12.97 -27.11 -11.38
CA ALA A 64 -14.35 -27.42 -10.98
C ALA A 64 -14.40 -28.40 -9.78
N ALA A 65 -13.46 -29.34 -9.73
CA ALA A 65 -13.34 -30.32 -8.65
C ALA A 65 -12.89 -29.64 -7.34
N ASP A 66 -11.84 -28.81 -7.41
CA ASP A 66 -11.32 -28.09 -6.25
C ASP A 66 -12.36 -27.11 -5.70
N ALA A 67 -13.04 -26.36 -6.57
CA ALA A 67 -14.08 -25.45 -6.15
C ALA A 67 -15.21 -26.18 -5.39
N THR A 68 -15.57 -27.38 -5.85
CA THR A 68 -16.58 -28.21 -5.15
C THR A 68 -16.06 -28.75 -3.82
N ALA A 69 -14.82 -29.26 -3.80
CA ALA A 69 -14.20 -29.80 -2.59
C ALA A 69 -14.02 -28.73 -1.51
N PHE A 70 -13.46 -27.57 -1.83
CA PHE A 70 -13.27 -26.48 -0.88
C PHE A 70 -14.59 -25.86 -0.42
N ALA A 71 -15.59 -25.74 -1.32
CA ALA A 71 -16.93 -25.29 -0.93
C ALA A 71 -17.62 -26.24 0.07
N LYS A 72 -17.26 -27.53 0.06
CA LYS A 72 -17.71 -28.51 1.06
C LYS A 72 -16.94 -28.33 2.37
N HIS A 73 -15.62 -28.24 2.32
CA HIS A 73 -14.80 -28.01 3.52
C HIS A 73 -15.17 -26.74 4.28
N ILE A 74 -15.57 -25.66 3.58
CA ILE A 74 -16.08 -24.44 4.23
C ILE A 74 -17.43 -24.71 4.91
N ALA A 75 -18.36 -25.38 4.23
CA ALA A 75 -19.67 -25.69 4.79
C ALA A 75 -19.58 -26.61 6.02
N ASP A 76 -18.60 -27.50 6.03
CA ASP A 76 -18.34 -28.44 7.14
C ASP A 76 -17.43 -27.83 8.23
N ASN A 77 -17.02 -26.56 8.13
CA ASN A 77 -16.05 -25.90 9.02
C ASN A 77 -14.70 -26.64 9.16
N THR A 78 -14.27 -27.36 8.12
CA THR A 78 -13.02 -28.13 8.08
C THR A 78 -11.95 -27.52 7.16
N LEU A 79 -12.21 -26.37 6.53
CA LEU A 79 -11.27 -25.72 5.60
C LEU A 79 -9.89 -25.47 6.22
N SER A 80 -9.82 -25.15 7.51
CA SER A 80 -8.56 -24.90 8.21
C SER A 80 -7.59 -26.10 8.15
N THR A 81 -8.10 -27.33 7.99
CA THR A 81 -7.29 -28.56 7.80
C THR A 81 -6.70 -28.69 6.40
N LYS A 82 -7.25 -27.97 5.43
CA LYS A 82 -6.87 -27.93 4.00
C LYS A 82 -6.44 -26.54 3.54
N LEU A 83 -6.09 -25.68 4.50
CA LEU A 83 -5.80 -24.28 4.22
C LEU A 83 -4.59 -24.11 3.29
N PRO A 84 -3.44 -24.81 3.47
CA PRO A 84 -2.31 -24.68 2.54
C PRO A 84 -2.68 -25.07 1.10
N GLU A 85 -3.41 -26.18 0.92
CA GLU A 85 -3.87 -26.61 -0.39
C GLU A 85 -4.87 -25.62 -1.01
N PHE A 86 -5.78 -25.08 -0.20
CA PHE A 86 -6.75 -24.08 -0.65
C PHE A 86 -6.07 -22.79 -1.09
N CYS A 87 -5.14 -22.28 -0.29
CA CYS A 87 -4.44 -21.03 -0.59
C CYS A 87 -3.57 -21.16 -1.83
N SER A 88 -2.87 -22.29 -1.98
CA SER A 88 -2.09 -22.58 -3.19
C SER A 88 -2.99 -22.72 -4.42
N ALA A 89 -4.06 -23.52 -4.35
CA ALA A 89 -4.92 -23.78 -5.50
C ALA A 89 -5.75 -22.56 -5.93
N ALA A 90 -6.15 -21.69 -5.00
CA ALA A 90 -6.95 -20.50 -5.29
C ALA A 90 -6.11 -19.21 -5.42
N HIS A 91 -4.78 -19.29 -5.31
CA HIS A 91 -3.87 -18.13 -5.27
C HIS A 91 -4.30 -17.09 -4.23
N LEU A 92 -4.41 -17.52 -2.97
CA LEU A 92 -4.74 -16.67 -1.82
C LEU A 92 -3.49 -16.26 -1.06
N LEU A 93 -3.58 -15.12 -0.39
CA LEU A 93 -2.60 -14.69 0.59
C LEU A 93 -2.88 -15.39 1.92
N CYS A 94 -2.08 -16.39 2.26
CA CYS A 94 -2.14 -17.10 3.54
C CYS A 94 -0.74 -17.22 4.12
N PHE A 95 -0.57 -16.87 5.39
CA PHE A 95 0.70 -17.00 6.09
C PHE A 95 0.65 -18.19 7.04
N PRO A 96 1.58 -19.16 6.96
CA PRO A 96 1.84 -20.02 8.09
C PRO A 96 2.57 -19.20 9.17
N ASP A 97 2.14 -19.29 10.43
CA ASP A 97 2.87 -18.69 11.55
C ASP A 97 4.34 -19.17 11.54
N VAL A 98 5.27 -18.21 11.60
CA VAL A 98 6.70 -18.49 11.62
C VAL A 98 7.12 -18.85 13.04
N ASN A 99 7.51 -20.12 13.27
CA ASN A 99 8.05 -20.54 14.57
C ASN A 99 9.36 -19.78 14.89
N PRO A 100 9.63 -19.43 16.18
CA PRO A 100 10.88 -18.77 16.58
C PRO A 100 12.12 -19.60 16.21
N SER A 101 13.17 -18.98 15.64
CA SER A 101 14.46 -19.66 15.46
C SER A 101 15.27 -19.61 16.76
N LEU A 102 15.76 -20.78 17.19
CA LEU A 102 16.65 -20.92 18.35
C LEU A 102 18.15 -20.84 17.96
N ALA A 103 18.46 -20.53 16.70
CA ALA A 103 19.82 -20.43 16.21
C ALA A 103 20.60 -19.30 16.93
N LYS A 104 21.81 -19.59 17.39
CA LYS A 104 22.76 -18.63 17.95
C LYS A 104 23.93 -18.46 16.98
N HIS A 105 24.35 -17.21 16.74
CA HIS A 105 25.49 -16.90 15.89
C HIS A 105 26.68 -16.45 16.76
N SER A 106 27.82 -17.16 16.66
CA SER A 106 29.00 -17.01 17.50
C SER A 106 30.17 -16.27 16.84
N GLN A 107 30.03 -15.76 15.61
CA GLN A 107 31.03 -14.91 14.94
C GLN A 107 30.40 -13.63 14.39
N ASP A 108 31.21 -12.58 14.25
CA ASP A 108 30.85 -11.32 13.58
C ASP A 108 30.41 -11.64 12.14
N SER A 109 29.29 -11.07 11.71
CA SER A 109 28.74 -11.33 10.39
C SER A 109 28.33 -10.06 9.66
N HIS A 110 28.46 -10.12 8.33
CA HIS A 110 28.06 -9.06 7.41
C HIS A 110 26.98 -9.58 6.48
N PHE A 111 25.71 -9.36 6.81
CA PHE A 111 24.60 -9.83 6.00
C PHE A 111 24.27 -8.83 4.89
N ALA A 112 24.47 -9.24 3.64
CA ALA A 112 24.12 -8.41 2.48
C ALA A 112 22.61 -8.42 2.20
N VAL A 113 21.95 -9.57 2.31
CA VAL A 113 20.50 -9.79 2.21
C VAL A 113 20.13 -11.01 3.05
N TYR A 114 19.02 -10.95 3.78
CA TYR A 114 18.41 -12.10 4.44
C TYR A 114 16.93 -12.15 4.05
N ASN A 115 16.39 -13.30 3.68
CA ASN A 115 15.00 -13.42 3.21
C ASN A 115 14.34 -14.75 3.64
N ASP A 116 14.96 -15.52 4.55
CA ASP A 116 14.66 -16.94 4.73
C ASP A 116 13.45 -17.25 5.65
N GLY A 117 12.64 -16.26 6.02
CA GLY A 117 11.47 -16.48 6.87
C GLY A 117 11.82 -17.16 8.20
N GLN A 118 13.05 -16.99 8.67
CA GLN A 118 13.51 -17.48 9.96
C GLN A 118 13.59 -16.28 10.92
N ASN A 119 12.96 -16.45 12.09
CA ASN A 119 12.82 -15.43 13.12
C ASN A 119 14.15 -15.26 13.89
N PHE A 120 14.82 -14.10 13.79
CA PHE A 120 16.07 -13.86 14.51
C PHE A 120 15.80 -13.45 15.95
N THR A 121 16.06 -14.33 16.90
CA THR A 121 15.71 -14.07 18.30
C THR A 121 16.80 -13.28 19.04
N ASN A 122 18.10 -13.51 18.77
CA ASN A 122 19.18 -12.96 19.57
C ASN A 122 20.52 -12.89 18.81
N TYR A 123 20.92 -11.72 18.32
CA TYR A 123 22.16 -11.51 17.58
C TYR A 123 23.04 -10.41 18.23
N GLY A 124 24.38 -10.53 18.17
CA GLY A 124 25.31 -9.55 18.77
C GLY A 124 25.33 -9.49 20.32
N THR A 125 24.61 -10.38 21.01
CA THR A 125 24.45 -10.31 22.47
C THR A 125 25.68 -10.77 23.23
N GLU A 126 26.02 -10.03 24.31
CA GLU A 126 27.17 -10.28 25.21
C GLU A 126 28.53 -10.31 24.49
N ARG A 127 28.67 -9.55 23.39
CA ARG A 127 29.89 -9.50 22.58
C ARG A 127 30.90 -8.45 23.06
N PRO A 128 32.16 -8.81 23.33
CA PRO A 128 33.24 -7.87 23.61
C PRO A 128 34.01 -7.47 22.33
N GLY A 129 33.84 -6.24 21.86
CA GLY A 129 34.47 -5.69 20.65
C GLY A 129 34.03 -6.41 19.36
N GLY A 130 34.24 -5.79 18.20
CA GLY A 130 33.82 -6.36 16.91
C GLY A 130 32.95 -5.42 16.09
N LEU A 131 32.55 -5.88 14.90
CA LEU A 131 31.64 -5.17 14.01
C LEU A 131 30.64 -6.15 13.39
N ASP A 132 29.37 -5.98 13.74
CA ASP A 132 28.28 -6.63 13.03
C ASP A 132 27.61 -5.63 12.08
N SER A 133 27.30 -6.08 10.87
CA SER A 133 26.55 -5.25 9.94
C SER A 133 25.45 -6.02 9.21
N PHE A 134 24.30 -5.37 9.14
CA PHE A 134 23.12 -5.84 8.47
C PHE A 134 22.74 -4.84 7.40
N LYS A 135 22.77 -5.22 6.13
CA LYS A 135 22.38 -4.31 5.07
C LYS A 135 20.86 -4.38 4.83
N ASN A 136 20.31 -5.56 4.61
CA ASN A 136 18.97 -5.72 4.06
C ASN A 136 18.24 -6.95 4.63
N TYR A 137 17.19 -6.77 5.46
CA TYR A 137 16.55 -7.88 6.18
C TYR A 137 15.23 -8.39 5.60
N SER A 138 14.45 -7.54 4.96
CA SER A 138 13.23 -7.94 4.26
C SER A 138 13.11 -7.04 3.05
N ILE A 139 13.59 -7.50 1.89
CA ILE A 139 13.60 -6.68 0.67
C ILE A 139 12.74 -7.29 -0.41
N GLY A 140 11.88 -6.44 -0.96
CA GLY A 140 11.09 -6.72 -2.15
C GLY A 140 9.75 -7.38 -1.87
N PHE A 141 8.91 -7.38 -2.90
CA PHE A 141 7.51 -7.82 -2.86
C PHE A 141 7.31 -9.32 -2.59
N GLU A 142 8.38 -10.12 -2.70
CA GLU A 142 8.40 -11.56 -2.39
C GLU A 142 8.93 -11.88 -0.99
N SER A 143 9.37 -10.88 -0.21
CA SER A 143 9.83 -11.11 1.16
C SER A 143 8.67 -11.56 2.06
N ASN A 144 8.94 -12.51 2.96
CA ASN A 144 7.95 -13.06 3.87
C ASN A 144 7.29 -11.95 4.70
N ALA A 145 5.96 -11.92 4.72
CA ALA A 145 5.19 -10.84 5.33
C ALA A 145 5.25 -10.79 6.87
N ILE A 146 5.80 -11.83 7.50
CA ILE A 146 5.96 -11.95 8.95
C ILE A 146 7.44 -12.19 9.22
N ASN A 147 8.11 -11.20 9.83
CA ASN A 147 9.53 -11.28 10.17
C ASN A 147 9.77 -10.55 11.49
N GLU A 148 9.98 -11.30 12.57
CA GLU A 148 10.42 -10.78 13.85
C GLU A 148 11.95 -10.87 13.94
N PHE A 149 12.62 -9.73 14.09
CA PHE A 149 14.01 -9.66 14.51
C PHE A 149 13.99 -9.13 15.93
N ARG A 150 14.03 -10.01 16.92
CA ARG A 150 13.72 -9.62 18.29
C ARG A 150 14.81 -8.74 18.90
N GLN A 151 16.09 -9.11 18.79
CA GLN A 151 17.14 -8.44 19.57
C GLN A 151 18.47 -8.36 18.82
N TYR A 152 19.10 -7.17 18.90
CA TYR A 152 20.45 -6.92 18.41
C TYR A 152 21.31 -6.27 19.49
N SER A 153 22.49 -6.85 19.73
CA SER A 153 23.59 -6.27 20.51
C SER A 153 23.25 -5.95 21.96
N ARG A 154 22.47 -6.83 22.59
CA ARG A 154 22.14 -6.72 24.00
C ARG A 154 23.37 -7.02 24.86
N SER A 155 23.66 -6.20 25.86
CA SER A 155 24.75 -6.41 26.81
C SER A 155 26.15 -6.53 26.16
N SER A 156 26.35 -5.97 24.97
CA SER A 156 27.66 -5.95 24.29
C SER A 156 28.59 -4.87 24.89
N ALA A 157 29.90 -5.03 24.73
CA ALA A 157 30.90 -4.11 25.26
C ALA A 157 31.89 -3.69 24.16
N GLY A 158 31.92 -2.40 23.80
CA GLY A 158 32.83 -1.86 22.77
C GLY A 158 32.51 -2.31 21.34
N HIS A 159 31.34 -2.89 21.12
CA HIS A 159 30.93 -3.49 19.85
C HIS A 159 30.30 -2.45 18.91
N ASN A 160 30.65 -2.49 17.63
CA ASN A 160 30.05 -1.64 16.61
C ASN A 160 28.95 -2.41 15.86
N ASP A 161 27.81 -1.78 15.63
CA ASP A 161 26.65 -2.41 15.00
C ASP A 161 26.05 -1.48 13.94
N SER A 162 25.83 -1.99 12.74
CA SER A 162 25.13 -1.24 11.69
C SER A 162 23.95 -2.03 11.15
N PHE A 163 22.82 -1.37 10.95
CA PHE A 163 21.62 -1.91 10.33
C PHE A 163 21.13 -0.90 9.30
N SER A 164 21.24 -1.21 8.02
CA SER A 164 20.81 -0.27 6.98
C SER A 164 19.30 -0.34 6.82
N ASN A 165 18.75 -1.45 6.30
CA ASN A 165 17.34 -1.51 5.89
C ASN A 165 16.68 -2.76 6.49
N TYR A 166 15.70 -2.53 7.37
CA TYR A 166 14.92 -3.62 7.96
C TYR A 166 13.82 -4.10 7.03
N ALA A 167 13.08 -3.16 6.45
CA ALA A 167 12.12 -3.43 5.38
C ALA A 167 12.19 -2.37 4.29
N ASP A 168 12.27 -2.81 3.05
CA ASP A 168 12.25 -1.93 1.90
C ASP A 168 11.38 -2.54 0.79
N SER A 169 10.46 -1.72 0.27
CA SER A 169 9.56 -2.09 -0.83
C SER A 169 8.75 -3.35 -0.51
N THR A 170 8.32 -3.47 0.75
CA THR A 170 7.52 -4.60 1.26
C THR A 170 6.03 -4.27 1.27
N ASN A 171 5.19 -5.28 1.33
CA ASN A 171 3.77 -5.10 1.06
C ASN A 171 2.90 -5.19 2.31
N VAL A 172 2.89 -6.37 2.93
CA VAL A 172 2.35 -6.58 4.26
C VAL A 172 3.55 -6.85 5.14
N ALA A 173 3.79 -6.00 6.12
CA ALA A 173 4.95 -6.11 6.99
C ALA A 173 4.48 -6.21 8.44
N ASP A 174 4.32 -7.45 8.94
CA ASP A 174 4.24 -7.72 10.39
C ASP A 174 5.65 -7.82 10.94
N GLN A 175 6.13 -6.73 11.53
CA GLN A 175 7.55 -6.56 11.78
C GLN A 175 7.79 -5.98 13.16
N SER A 176 8.24 -6.86 14.05
CA SER A 176 8.58 -6.49 15.42
C SER A 176 10.08 -6.54 15.66
N PHE A 177 10.65 -5.41 16.05
CA PHE A 177 12.02 -5.28 16.54
C PHE A 177 12.00 -4.90 18.02
N ASN A 178 12.32 -5.84 18.91
CA ASN A 178 12.14 -5.58 20.34
C ASN A 178 13.25 -4.69 20.87
N THR A 179 14.53 -5.04 20.68
CA THR A 179 15.62 -4.31 21.33
C THR A 179 16.86 -4.13 20.45
N TYR A 180 17.39 -2.92 20.36
CA TYR A 180 18.68 -2.63 19.74
C TYR A 180 19.64 -2.02 20.76
N GLY A 181 20.81 -2.63 20.97
CA GLY A 181 21.88 -2.11 21.82
C GLY A 181 21.53 -2.00 23.32
N SER A 182 20.55 -2.76 23.82
CA SER A 182 20.12 -2.64 25.22
C SER A 182 21.19 -3.13 26.20
N SER A 183 21.46 -2.37 27.25
CA SER A 183 22.49 -2.65 28.27
C SER A 183 23.92 -2.72 27.72
N ALA A 184 24.18 -2.18 26.53
CA ALA A 184 25.51 -2.17 25.92
C ALA A 184 26.42 -1.06 26.49
N ALA A 185 27.72 -1.32 26.59
CA ALA A 185 28.71 -0.39 27.12
C ALA A 185 29.82 -0.09 26.08
N GLY A 186 29.96 1.15 25.63
CA GLY A 186 30.91 1.54 24.58
C GLY A 186 30.53 1.03 23.17
N GLY A 187 31.33 1.42 22.19
CA GLY A 187 31.08 1.13 20.77
C GLY A 187 30.09 2.10 20.12
N SER A 188 29.55 1.71 18.96
CA SER A 188 28.62 2.52 18.18
C SER A 188 27.50 1.70 17.55
N GLY A 189 26.34 2.30 17.30
CA GLY A 189 25.18 1.63 16.72
C GLY A 189 24.43 2.54 15.76
N GLU A 190 24.33 2.12 14.50
CA GLU A 190 23.59 2.84 13.47
C GLU A 190 22.42 1.99 12.98
N PHE A 191 21.21 2.55 12.97
CA PHE A 191 20.06 2.02 12.26
C PHE A 191 19.62 3.04 11.21
N LYS A 192 19.69 2.75 9.92
CA LYS A 192 19.33 3.75 8.91
C LYS A 192 17.82 3.80 8.74
N GLU A 193 17.19 2.70 8.33
CA GLU A 193 15.81 2.72 7.84
C GLU A 193 15.05 1.49 8.32
N TYR A 194 14.01 1.70 9.13
CA TYR A 194 13.17 0.60 9.63
C TYR A 194 12.21 0.06 8.57
N ALA A 195 11.58 0.96 7.83
CA ALA A 195 10.66 0.60 6.76
C ALA A 195 10.63 1.73 5.73
N GLN A 196 10.82 1.41 4.46
CA GLN A 196 10.65 2.34 3.35
C GLN A 196 9.71 1.72 2.31
N ASP A 197 8.81 2.53 1.73
CA ASP A 197 7.87 2.11 0.68
C ASP A 197 7.03 0.88 1.04
N THR A 198 6.67 0.76 2.32
CA THR A 198 5.95 -0.40 2.85
C THR A 198 4.44 -0.18 2.83
N ASN A 199 3.68 -0.99 2.11
CA ASN A 199 2.27 -0.67 1.80
C ASN A 199 1.35 -0.76 3.03
N VAL A 200 1.32 -1.87 3.78
CA VAL A 200 0.55 -2.07 5.02
C VAL A 200 1.48 -2.43 6.18
N PRO A 201 2.18 -1.44 6.75
CA PRO A 201 3.00 -1.60 7.94
C PRO A 201 2.18 -1.96 9.20
N ASP A 202 2.52 -3.07 9.87
CA ASP A 202 2.30 -3.30 11.31
C ASP A 202 3.67 -3.33 12.00
N LEU A 203 4.24 -2.14 12.18
CA LEU A 203 5.61 -1.98 12.63
C LEU A 203 5.63 -1.74 14.13
N ARG A 204 6.39 -2.56 14.85
CA ARG A 204 6.56 -2.43 16.30
C ARG A 204 8.04 -2.43 16.66
N PHE A 205 8.57 -1.28 17.04
CA PHE A 205 9.89 -1.20 17.66
C PHE A 205 9.71 -0.99 19.16
N THR A 206 10.19 -1.90 20.01
CA THR A 206 9.96 -1.71 21.46
C THR A 206 10.97 -0.71 22.03
N THR A 207 12.28 -0.97 21.91
CA THR A 207 13.31 -0.15 22.55
C THR A 207 14.62 -0.03 21.76
N TYR A 208 15.12 1.18 21.59
CA TYR A 208 16.44 1.45 20.99
C TYR A 208 17.34 2.12 22.03
N SER A 209 18.52 1.55 22.31
CA SER A 209 19.52 2.10 23.24
C SER A 209 19.01 2.33 24.67
N VAL A 210 18.63 1.27 25.37
CA VAL A 210 18.20 1.34 26.79
C VAL A 210 19.35 0.97 27.71
N SER A 211 19.55 1.72 28.80
CA SER A 211 20.56 1.43 29.83
C SER A 211 21.99 1.30 29.27
N THR A 212 22.35 2.11 28.28
CA THR A 212 23.68 2.09 27.66
C THR A 212 24.66 3.04 28.35
N ALA A 213 25.96 2.77 28.26
CA ALA A 213 27.01 3.63 28.81
C ALA A 213 28.10 3.91 27.78
N GLY A 214 28.34 5.17 27.41
CA GLY A 214 29.45 5.57 26.53
C GLY A 214 29.33 5.12 25.07
N ARG A 215 28.13 4.82 24.59
CA ARG A 215 27.86 4.23 23.27
C ARG A 215 27.18 5.21 22.30
N GLN A 216 27.81 5.54 21.16
CA GLN A 216 27.26 6.48 20.17
C GLN A 216 26.16 5.82 19.33
N GLN A 217 24.98 6.44 19.21
CA GLN A 217 23.85 5.80 18.54
C GLN A 217 23.10 6.74 17.59
N THR A 218 22.82 6.25 16.39
CA THR A 218 22.05 6.98 15.38
C THR A 218 20.91 6.12 14.82
N PHE A 219 19.74 6.73 14.63
CA PHE A 219 18.61 6.16 13.89
C PHE A 219 18.15 7.18 12.83
N SER A 220 18.14 6.85 11.54
CA SER A 220 17.79 7.83 10.50
C SER A 220 16.28 7.92 10.22
N SER A 221 15.55 6.81 10.07
CA SER A 221 14.11 6.86 9.81
C SER A 221 13.35 5.66 10.33
N TYR A 222 12.19 5.93 10.93
CA TYR A 222 11.21 4.93 11.32
C TYR A 222 9.95 5.07 10.50
N SER A 223 9.83 4.21 9.48
CA SER A 223 8.77 4.18 8.48
C SER A 223 8.59 5.42 7.60
N GLU A 224 8.80 5.21 6.30
CA GLU A 224 8.55 6.19 5.25
C GLU A 224 7.64 5.62 4.14
N ASN A 225 6.78 6.47 3.57
CA ASN A 225 5.92 6.18 2.41
C ASN A 225 4.91 5.01 2.60
N GLY A 226 4.37 4.82 3.81
CA GLY A 226 3.37 3.76 4.07
C GLY A 226 1.95 4.09 3.60
N ASN A 227 1.17 3.07 3.22
CA ASN A 227 -0.15 3.21 2.55
C ASN A 227 -1.40 2.73 3.34
N ALA A 228 -1.25 1.99 4.45
CA ALA A 228 -2.28 1.71 5.47
C ALA A 228 -1.63 1.06 6.72
N GLY A 229 -2.34 0.87 7.83
CA GLY A 229 -1.84 0.09 8.99
C GLY A 229 -1.51 0.91 10.25
N ASP A 230 -0.72 0.32 11.16
CA ASP A 230 -0.36 0.87 12.48
C ASP A 230 1.16 0.87 12.67
N GLN A 231 1.67 1.87 13.39
CA GLN A 231 3.09 1.93 13.71
C GLN A 231 3.32 2.33 15.16
N SER A 232 4.23 1.63 15.83
CA SER A 232 4.57 1.95 17.20
C SER A 232 6.06 1.84 17.48
N PHE A 233 6.61 2.86 18.13
CA PHE A 233 7.94 2.84 18.70
C PHE A 233 7.83 3.13 20.20
N GLY A 234 8.32 2.22 21.05
CA GLY A 234 8.27 2.40 22.50
C GLY A 234 9.24 3.50 22.95
N ASN A 235 10.54 3.28 22.87
CA ASN A 235 11.50 4.26 23.37
C ASN A 235 12.84 4.29 22.63
N TYR A 236 13.46 5.46 22.69
CA TYR A 236 14.83 5.69 22.23
C TYR A 236 15.66 6.32 23.34
N GLY A 237 16.81 5.74 23.69
CA GLY A 237 17.81 6.36 24.57
C GLY A 237 17.46 6.39 26.06
N LYS A 238 16.57 5.52 26.53
CA LYS A 238 16.13 5.49 27.94
C LYS A 238 17.25 5.05 28.88
N ASP A 239 17.39 5.69 30.04
CA ASP A 239 18.35 5.34 31.11
C ASP A 239 19.82 5.22 30.64
N SER A 240 20.23 5.96 29.61
CA SER A 240 21.57 5.84 28.99
C SER A 240 22.52 6.99 29.33
N ALA A 241 23.78 6.70 29.64
CA ALA A 241 24.79 7.66 30.07
C ALA A 241 25.93 7.88 29.04
N GLY A 242 26.36 9.13 28.82
CA GLY A 242 27.68 9.45 28.28
C GLY A 242 27.94 9.26 26.77
N ALA A 243 26.95 9.41 25.88
CA ALA A 243 27.20 9.37 24.44
C ALA A 243 26.13 10.06 23.56
N GLU A 244 26.53 10.51 22.36
CA GLU A 244 25.66 11.18 21.38
C GLU A 244 24.57 10.25 20.84
N ASN A 245 23.33 10.75 20.87
CA ASN A 245 22.12 10.02 20.52
C ASN A 245 21.33 10.85 19.50
N SER A 246 21.15 10.34 18.27
CA SER A 246 20.46 11.07 17.20
C SER A 246 19.39 10.20 16.55
N PHE A 247 18.13 10.63 16.58
CA PHE A 247 17.05 9.95 15.85
C PHE A 247 16.40 10.95 14.88
N LYS A 248 16.63 10.81 13.57
CA LYS A 248 16.32 11.89 12.65
C LYS A 248 14.82 12.00 12.35
N GLN A 249 14.11 10.90 12.04
CA GLN A 249 12.76 10.97 11.47
C GLN A 249 11.85 9.82 11.88
N TYR A 250 10.56 10.11 12.07
CA TYR A 250 9.52 9.13 12.36
C TYR A 250 8.28 9.41 11.51
N GLY A 251 7.78 8.40 10.79
CA GLY A 251 6.47 8.43 10.11
C GLY A 251 6.36 9.50 9.02
N THR A 252 7.37 9.62 8.15
CA THR A 252 7.40 10.64 7.09
C THR A 252 6.73 10.11 5.83
N ASN A 253 5.79 10.86 5.21
CA ASN A 253 5.09 10.48 3.96
C ASN A 253 4.18 9.24 4.05
N SER A 254 3.82 8.79 5.24
CA SER A 254 2.90 7.66 5.43
C SER A 254 1.45 8.14 5.54
N ASN A 255 0.46 7.34 5.13
CA ASN A 255 -0.98 7.61 5.26
C ASN A 255 -1.66 6.71 6.34
N VAL A 256 -0.82 6.08 7.16
CA VAL A 256 -1.12 5.12 8.24
C VAL A 256 -2.10 5.74 9.23
N ALA A 257 -3.09 4.95 9.67
CA ALA A 257 -4.24 5.44 10.44
C ALA A 257 -3.92 5.76 11.91
N SER A 258 -2.87 5.12 12.47
CA SER A 258 -2.45 5.32 13.85
C SER A 258 -0.93 5.20 14.01
N SER A 259 -0.32 6.17 14.67
CA SER A 259 1.09 6.17 15.01
C SER A 259 1.32 6.45 16.50
N GLY A 260 2.16 5.64 17.15
CA GLY A 260 2.56 5.85 18.54
C GLY A 260 4.07 5.88 18.70
N PHE A 261 4.62 6.97 19.26
CA PHE A 261 5.99 6.96 19.77
C PHE A 261 5.99 7.31 21.26
N SER A 262 6.31 6.37 22.16
CA SER A 262 6.08 6.63 23.59
C SER A 262 7.06 7.63 24.18
N SER A 263 8.37 7.50 23.98
CA SER A 263 9.32 8.44 24.60
C SER A 263 10.68 8.53 23.94
N TYR A 264 11.31 9.71 24.04
CA TYR A 264 12.68 9.96 23.61
C TYR A 264 13.52 10.50 24.78
N ALA A 265 14.66 9.86 25.06
CA ALA A 265 15.59 10.21 26.13
C ALA A 265 14.93 10.31 27.53
N ASP A 266 14.13 9.30 27.91
CA ASP A 266 13.46 9.25 29.22
C ASP A 266 14.45 8.80 30.31
N LYS A 267 14.62 9.64 31.36
CA LYS A 267 15.49 9.45 32.55
C LYS A 267 16.98 9.10 32.27
N GLY A 268 17.90 9.72 33.01
CA GLY A 268 19.29 9.23 33.12
C GLY A 268 20.27 9.61 32.01
N THR A 269 19.91 10.45 31.03
CA THR A 269 20.92 11.06 30.14
C THR A 269 21.72 12.11 30.89
N GLU A 270 22.93 11.76 31.32
CA GLU A 270 23.83 12.67 32.03
C GLU A 270 24.31 13.86 31.16
N THR A 271 24.78 14.89 31.86
CA THR A 271 25.27 16.19 31.36
C THR A 271 26.15 16.10 30.12
N GLY A 272 25.90 16.96 29.12
CA GLY A 272 26.74 17.14 27.93
C GLY A 272 26.30 16.40 26.66
N THR A 273 25.20 15.66 26.70
CA THR A 273 24.73 14.88 25.54
C THR A 273 23.99 15.76 24.53
N HIS A 274 24.44 15.82 23.27
CA HIS A 274 23.65 16.39 22.17
C HIS A 274 22.60 15.37 21.71
N VAL A 275 21.34 15.77 21.76
CA VAL A 275 20.20 14.92 21.43
C VAL A 275 19.39 15.60 20.33
N GLY A 276 19.41 15.02 19.13
CA GLY A 276 18.84 15.63 17.92
C GLY A 276 17.69 14.82 17.35
N PHE A 277 16.52 15.45 17.21
CA PHE A 277 15.32 14.85 16.64
C PHE A 277 14.66 15.80 15.63
N ASN A 278 14.60 15.43 14.33
CA ASN A 278 14.18 16.37 13.30
C ASN A 278 12.66 16.39 13.05
N ASN A 279 11.96 15.25 13.07
CA ASN A 279 10.54 15.19 12.65
C ASN A 279 9.75 14.04 13.30
N TYR A 280 8.50 14.32 13.71
CA TYR A 280 7.51 13.34 14.18
C TYR A 280 6.12 13.53 13.54
N GLY A 281 5.54 12.44 13.02
CA GLY A 281 4.09 12.32 12.77
C GLY A 281 3.61 13.15 11.57
N LYS A 282 4.31 13.06 10.44
CA LYS A 282 4.02 13.86 9.23
C LYS A 282 3.13 13.05 8.27
N SER A 283 2.01 12.54 8.79
CA SER A 283 1.04 11.70 8.05
C SER A 283 0.07 12.52 7.19
N VAL A 284 -0.39 11.95 6.07
CA VAL A 284 -1.34 12.57 5.12
C VAL A 284 -2.80 12.49 5.60
N ASN A 285 -3.10 11.59 6.55
CA ASN A 285 -4.41 11.41 7.15
C ASN A 285 -4.40 11.86 8.61
N GLU A 286 -5.52 12.41 9.12
CA GLU A 286 -5.68 12.75 10.54
C GLU A 286 -5.72 11.47 11.40
N GLY A 287 -4.55 10.96 11.78
CA GLY A 287 -4.40 9.90 12.77
C GLY A 287 -4.41 10.43 14.21
N THR A 288 -4.62 9.54 15.19
CA THR A 288 -4.45 9.85 16.62
C THR A 288 -3.01 9.60 17.04
N ASP A 289 -2.11 10.56 16.83
CA ASP A 289 -0.70 10.42 17.20
C ASP A 289 -0.50 10.55 18.72
N THR A 290 0.01 9.50 19.37
CA THR A 290 0.22 9.50 20.82
C THR A 290 1.71 9.58 21.19
N PHE A 291 2.25 10.80 21.22
CA PHE A 291 3.60 11.04 21.75
C PHE A 291 3.58 11.37 23.25
N LYS A 292 4.11 10.49 24.12
CA LYS A 292 3.94 10.66 25.59
C LYS A 292 4.91 11.65 26.22
N GLY A 293 6.16 11.75 25.74
CA GLY A 293 7.08 12.78 26.25
C GLY A 293 8.52 12.74 25.76
N TYR A 294 9.22 13.84 26.02
CA TYR A 294 10.59 14.11 25.55
C TYR A 294 11.50 14.57 26.70
N ALA A 295 12.70 14.00 26.81
CA ALA A 295 13.77 14.37 27.76
C ALA A 295 13.33 14.51 29.23
N LYS A 296 12.35 13.72 29.66
CA LYS A 296 11.79 13.81 31.01
C LYS A 296 12.84 13.40 32.05
N GLY A 297 13.25 14.36 32.89
CA GLY A 297 14.24 14.14 33.95
C GLY A 297 15.69 14.17 33.49
N ALA A 298 15.98 14.82 32.36
CA ALA A 298 17.34 15.14 31.93
C ALA A 298 17.95 16.26 32.81
N GLY A 299 19.29 16.33 32.88
CA GLY A 299 20.01 17.39 33.59
C GLY A 299 19.85 18.79 32.99
N ALA A 300 20.39 19.82 33.63
CA ALA A 300 20.09 21.22 33.30
C ALA A 300 20.79 21.81 32.05
N ASP A 301 21.74 21.09 31.43
CA ASP A 301 22.65 21.60 30.37
C ASP A 301 22.47 20.92 28.99
N HIS A 302 21.30 20.32 28.73
CA HIS A 302 21.06 19.57 27.49
C HIS A 302 20.76 20.52 26.32
N LYS A 303 21.52 20.39 25.21
CA LYS A 303 21.17 21.02 23.92
C LYS A 303 20.27 20.08 23.14
N VAL A 304 18.98 20.20 23.42
CA VAL A 304 17.90 19.50 22.73
C VAL A 304 17.45 20.33 21.53
N THR A 305 17.45 19.73 20.34
CA THR A 305 16.92 20.38 19.13
C THR A 305 15.75 19.59 18.56
N PHE A 306 14.61 20.26 18.42
CA PHE A 306 13.39 19.73 17.83
C PHE A 306 12.90 20.67 16.72
N LYS A 307 12.79 20.19 15.48
CA LYS A 307 12.51 21.07 14.32
C LYS A 307 11.01 21.23 14.02
N GLU A 308 10.23 20.14 13.93
CA GLU A 308 8.81 20.22 13.50
C GLU A 308 7.99 18.98 13.94
N TYR A 309 6.67 19.12 14.09
CA TYR A 309 5.71 18.04 14.38
C TYR A 309 4.38 18.22 13.60
N GLY A 310 3.63 17.13 13.41
CA GLY A 310 2.33 17.07 12.75
C GLY A 310 1.17 17.81 13.43
N VAL A 311 0.03 17.94 12.74
CA VAL A 311 -1.18 18.60 13.26
C VAL A 311 -1.96 17.62 14.15
N ASN A 312 -2.51 18.11 15.28
CA ASN A 312 -3.33 17.32 16.24
C ASN A 312 -2.55 16.37 17.19
N ASN A 313 -1.26 16.65 17.43
CA ASN A 313 -0.43 15.86 18.34
C ASN A 313 -0.54 16.38 19.79
N THR A 314 -0.83 15.50 20.75
CA THR A 314 -0.87 15.86 22.19
C THR A 314 0.42 15.45 22.89
N PHE A 315 1.21 16.42 23.38
CA PHE A 315 2.30 16.15 24.33
C PHE A 315 1.71 16.02 25.75
N LYS A 316 1.95 14.89 26.41
CA LYS A 316 1.52 14.71 27.81
C LYS A 316 2.53 15.27 28.81
N ASP A 317 3.83 15.30 28.50
CA ASP A 317 4.89 15.77 29.41
C ASP A 317 6.21 16.12 28.67
N TYR A 318 6.93 17.16 29.10
CA TYR A 318 8.26 17.54 28.58
C TYR A 318 9.06 18.42 29.57
N ASP A 319 10.40 18.49 29.44
CA ASP A 319 11.25 19.37 30.24
C ASP A 319 11.16 20.84 29.77
N LYS A 320 10.99 21.78 30.69
CA LYS A 320 10.84 23.21 30.38
C LYS A 320 12.17 23.96 30.26
N LYS A 321 13.30 23.30 30.55
CA LYS A 321 14.65 23.89 30.51
C LYS A 321 15.51 23.20 29.44
N GLY A 322 16.31 23.97 28.69
CA GLY A 322 17.22 23.43 27.67
C GLY A 322 16.59 23.02 26.32
N ILE A 323 15.27 23.21 26.15
CA ILE A 323 14.56 22.84 24.91
C ILE A 323 14.32 24.07 24.01
N SER A 324 14.66 23.93 22.74
CA SER A 324 14.31 24.90 21.69
C SER A 324 13.41 24.25 20.63
N PHE A 325 12.24 24.84 20.39
CA PHE A 325 11.35 24.46 19.29
C PHE A 325 11.53 25.44 18.14
N ALA A 326 11.82 24.94 16.94
CA ALA A 326 11.97 25.81 15.77
C ALA A 326 10.61 26.26 15.19
N LYS A 327 9.54 25.44 15.31
CA LYS A 327 8.24 25.71 14.69
C LYS A 327 7.11 24.87 15.32
N TYR A 328 5.89 25.42 15.36
CA TYR A 328 4.67 24.73 15.81
C TYR A 328 3.51 24.93 14.81
N THR A 329 2.59 23.96 14.71
CA THR A 329 1.40 24.02 13.82
C THR A 329 0.14 23.75 14.65
N ASN A 330 -0.79 24.71 14.74
CA ASN A 330 -2.02 24.59 15.57
C ASN A 330 -3.28 24.63 14.68
N ALA A 331 -4.31 23.84 15.03
CA ALA A 331 -5.56 23.67 14.30
C ALA A 331 -6.56 24.84 14.40
N SER A 332 -6.26 25.89 15.17
CA SER A 332 -7.21 26.96 15.53
C SER A 332 -7.00 28.32 14.85
N SER A 333 -6.07 28.46 13.90
CA SER A 333 -6.01 29.67 13.07
C SER A 333 -6.78 29.49 11.78
N THR A 334 -8.05 29.93 11.78
CA THR A 334 -8.95 30.10 10.62
C THR A 334 -8.50 31.16 9.61
N ASN A 335 -7.22 31.52 9.59
CA ASN A 335 -6.66 32.27 8.48
C ASN A 335 -5.96 31.28 7.56
N ALA A 336 -6.40 31.25 6.30
CA ALA A 336 -5.79 30.51 5.22
C ALA A 336 -4.27 30.46 5.42
N VAL A 337 -3.77 29.31 5.87
CA VAL A 337 -2.34 29.07 5.96
C VAL A 337 -1.89 29.12 4.51
N SER A 338 -1.28 30.25 4.12
CA SER A 338 -0.42 30.30 2.96
C SER A 338 0.75 29.39 3.28
N VAL A 339 0.54 28.09 3.10
CA VAL A 339 1.62 27.12 2.98
C VAL A 339 2.49 27.71 1.88
N SER A 340 3.74 28.07 2.21
CA SER A 340 4.67 28.48 1.17
C SER A 340 4.59 27.44 0.07
N ASP A 341 4.33 27.89 -1.15
CA ASP A 341 3.94 27.07 -2.31
C ASP A 341 4.94 25.95 -2.65
N SER A 342 6.08 25.91 -1.95
CA SER A 342 7.13 24.90 -1.97
C SER A 342 6.96 23.72 -0.98
N LEU A 343 6.23 23.89 0.13
CA LEU A 343 6.08 22.86 1.17
C LEU A 343 4.85 21.96 0.96
N ALA A 344 3.75 22.46 0.37
CA ALA A 344 2.58 21.65 0.03
C ALA A 344 2.90 20.59 -1.05
N LYS A 345 3.77 20.94 -2.00
CA LYS A 345 4.20 20.08 -3.12
C LYS A 345 5.06 18.88 -2.70
N LYS A 346 5.42 18.76 -1.40
CA LYS A 346 6.27 17.68 -0.88
C LYS A 346 5.50 16.49 -0.27
N TRP A 347 4.20 16.61 -0.02
CA TRP A 347 3.42 15.61 0.74
C TRP A 347 2.51 14.72 -0.10
N VAL A 348 2.11 15.22 -1.27
CA VAL A 348 1.30 14.47 -2.22
C VAL A 348 2.15 14.28 -3.45
N GLU A 349 2.30 13.02 -3.85
CA GLU A 349 3.07 12.67 -5.04
C GLU A 349 2.62 13.53 -6.23
N PRO A 350 3.55 14.17 -6.95
CA PRO A 350 3.23 14.96 -8.12
C PRO A 350 2.39 14.17 -9.13
N GLY A 351 1.30 14.74 -9.61
CA GLY A 351 0.42 14.11 -10.59
C GLY A 351 -0.63 13.15 -10.01
N LYS A 352 -0.57 12.82 -8.70
CA LYS A 352 -1.58 11.97 -8.05
C LYS A 352 -3.00 12.52 -8.21
N PHE A 353 -3.12 13.85 -8.12
CA PHE A 353 -4.33 14.59 -8.48
C PHE A 353 -3.98 15.68 -9.48
N PHE A 354 -4.91 15.99 -10.37
CA PHE A 354 -4.78 17.06 -11.36
C PHE A 354 -6.14 17.69 -11.69
N ARG A 355 -6.11 18.84 -12.37
CA ARG A 355 -7.32 19.55 -12.82
C ARG A 355 -7.76 19.04 -14.18
N GLU A 356 -9.07 19.02 -14.44
CA GLU A 356 -9.62 18.49 -15.70
C GLU A 356 -9.05 19.20 -16.93
N MET A 357 -8.74 20.50 -16.80
CA MET A 357 -8.13 21.30 -17.87
C MET A 357 -6.76 20.79 -18.35
N MET A 358 -6.09 19.91 -17.58
CA MET A 358 -4.82 19.29 -17.93
C MET A 358 -4.97 18.12 -18.91
N LEU A 359 -6.17 17.53 -19.04
CA LEU A 359 -6.48 16.49 -20.05
C LEU A 359 -6.68 17.10 -21.44
N LYS A 360 -5.66 17.79 -21.94
CA LYS A 360 -5.63 18.39 -23.28
C LYS A 360 -4.40 17.93 -24.03
N GLN A 361 -4.59 17.63 -25.31
CA GLN A 361 -3.50 17.19 -26.17
C GLN A 361 -2.35 18.20 -26.16
N GLY A 362 -1.12 17.69 -25.99
CA GLY A 362 0.12 18.46 -25.93
C GLY A 362 0.52 18.91 -24.52
N VAL A 363 -0.35 18.79 -23.51
CA VAL A 363 0.01 19.11 -22.13
C VAL A 363 1.01 18.09 -21.60
N VAL A 364 2.11 18.56 -21.02
CA VAL A 364 3.06 17.71 -20.26
C VAL A 364 2.71 17.82 -18.79
N MET A 365 2.58 16.68 -18.12
CA MET A 365 2.25 16.63 -16.69
C MET A 365 2.93 15.44 -16.00
N PRO A 366 3.22 15.55 -14.69
CA PRO A 366 3.67 14.40 -13.92
C PRO A 366 2.57 13.34 -13.87
N MET A 367 2.96 12.08 -14.03
CA MET A 367 2.15 10.91 -13.76
C MET A 367 2.65 10.27 -12.45
N PRO A 368 1.76 9.98 -11.49
CA PRO A 368 2.17 9.34 -10.24
C PRO A 368 2.67 7.92 -10.51
N ASP A 369 3.30 7.30 -9.53
CA ASP A 369 3.54 5.86 -9.56
C ASP A 369 2.20 5.12 -9.42
N ILE A 370 1.70 4.63 -10.54
CA ILE A 370 0.44 3.91 -10.65
C ILE A 370 0.59 2.40 -10.42
N LYS A 371 1.79 1.92 -10.10
CA LYS A 371 2.06 0.50 -9.85
C LYS A 371 1.28 0.03 -8.62
N ASP A 372 0.58 -1.10 -8.76
CA ASP A 372 -0.05 -1.74 -7.62
C ASP A 372 1.03 -2.39 -6.76
N LYS A 373 1.09 -1.95 -5.50
CA LYS A 373 2.03 -2.51 -4.54
C LYS A 373 1.44 -3.72 -3.84
N LEU A 374 0.16 -4.05 -3.96
CA LEU A 374 -0.53 -5.15 -3.28
C LEU A 374 -0.14 -6.54 -3.81
N PRO A 375 -0.24 -7.60 -2.97
CA PRO A 375 0.20 -8.93 -3.39
C PRO A 375 -0.75 -9.46 -4.45
N GLN A 376 -0.28 -10.30 -5.36
CA GLN A 376 -1.16 -10.93 -6.32
C GLN A 376 -2.11 -11.91 -5.59
N ARG A 377 -3.40 -11.82 -5.92
CA ARG A 377 -4.48 -12.67 -5.40
C ARG A 377 -5.50 -12.88 -6.50
N SER A 378 -6.28 -13.96 -6.37
CA SER A 378 -7.42 -14.20 -7.27
C SER A 378 -8.75 -14.06 -6.54
N PHE A 379 -9.80 -13.76 -7.31
CA PHE A 379 -11.16 -13.83 -6.79
C PHE A 379 -11.49 -15.26 -6.36
N LEU A 380 -12.30 -15.37 -5.32
CA LEU A 380 -12.96 -16.63 -5.02
C LEU A 380 -14.21 -16.77 -5.91
N PRO A 381 -14.57 -17.99 -6.32
CA PRO A 381 -15.86 -18.24 -6.94
C PRO A 381 -16.99 -17.80 -6.01
N ARG A 382 -18.05 -17.19 -6.54
CA ARG A 382 -19.17 -16.68 -5.72
C ARG A 382 -19.72 -17.72 -4.73
N ASN A 383 -19.84 -18.98 -5.14
CA ASN A 383 -20.36 -20.08 -4.30
C ASN A 383 -19.44 -20.47 -3.12
N ILE A 384 -18.17 -20.05 -3.15
CA ILE A 384 -17.21 -20.19 -2.07
C ILE A 384 -17.21 -18.92 -1.22
N PHE A 385 -17.08 -17.76 -1.85
CA PHE A 385 -16.97 -16.48 -1.14
C PHE A 385 -18.17 -16.22 -0.23
N THR A 386 -19.39 -16.47 -0.73
CA THR A 386 -20.64 -16.29 0.03
C THR A 386 -20.79 -17.19 1.26
N LYS A 387 -19.96 -18.25 1.37
CA LYS A 387 -19.93 -19.14 2.53
C LYS A 387 -18.90 -18.72 3.58
N LEU A 388 -18.00 -17.79 3.25
CA LEU A 388 -17.07 -17.25 4.24
C LEU A 388 -17.82 -16.36 5.25
N PRO A 389 -17.41 -16.35 6.53
CA PRO A 389 -17.96 -15.46 7.55
C PRO A 389 -17.44 -14.02 7.36
N PHE A 390 -17.76 -13.41 6.22
CA PHE A 390 -17.31 -12.06 5.83
C PHE A 390 -18.18 -10.97 6.51
N ALA A 391 -17.94 -10.76 7.81
CA ALA A 391 -18.53 -9.68 8.59
C ALA A 391 -17.71 -9.41 9.86
N THR A 392 -17.67 -8.16 10.35
CA THR A 392 -17.01 -7.83 11.63
C THR A 392 -17.59 -8.61 12.79
N SER A 393 -18.92 -8.81 12.80
CA SER A 393 -19.64 -9.63 13.80
C SER A 393 -19.23 -11.11 13.81
N LYS A 394 -18.57 -11.61 12.76
CA LYS A 394 -18.09 -13.00 12.64
C LYS A 394 -16.57 -13.10 12.51
N LEU A 395 -15.84 -12.07 12.95
CA LEU A 395 -14.39 -12.00 12.83
C LEU A 395 -13.68 -13.24 13.40
N ASN A 396 -14.14 -13.76 14.55
CA ASN A 396 -13.53 -14.94 15.17
C ASN A 396 -13.66 -16.21 14.29
N GLU A 397 -14.81 -16.41 13.64
CA GLU A 397 -15.00 -17.52 12.70
C GLU A 397 -14.08 -17.34 11.48
N LEU A 398 -13.95 -16.10 10.97
CA LEU A 398 -13.08 -15.79 9.85
C LEU A 398 -11.60 -16.02 10.17
N LYS A 399 -11.15 -15.62 11.37
CA LYS A 399 -9.82 -15.89 11.89
C LYS A 399 -9.53 -17.39 11.97
N GLN A 400 -10.49 -18.19 12.43
CA GLN A 400 -10.36 -19.65 12.49
C GLN A 400 -10.23 -20.28 11.09
N VAL A 401 -10.99 -19.78 10.10
CA VAL A 401 -10.91 -20.26 8.72
C VAL A 401 -9.51 -20.07 8.15
N PHE A 402 -8.92 -18.90 8.34
CA PHE A 402 -7.61 -18.53 7.79
C PHE A 402 -6.43 -18.80 8.76
N LYS A 403 -6.69 -19.41 9.94
CA LYS A 403 -5.69 -19.64 11.00
C LYS A 403 -4.90 -18.38 11.35
N VAL A 404 -5.62 -17.28 11.57
CA VAL A 404 -5.03 -15.97 11.83
C VAL A 404 -4.70 -15.81 13.30
N SER A 405 -3.43 -15.52 13.61
CA SER A 405 -2.97 -15.16 14.94
C SER A 405 -3.51 -13.81 15.38
N GLU A 406 -3.91 -13.70 16.66
CA GLU A 406 -4.40 -12.46 17.26
C GLU A 406 -3.36 -11.33 17.16
N ASN A 407 -3.81 -10.13 16.77
CA ASN A 407 -2.99 -8.92 16.60
C ASN A 407 -1.87 -9.01 15.53
N SER A 408 -1.90 -10.02 14.67
CA SER A 408 -1.00 -10.11 13.50
C SER A 408 -1.37 -9.08 12.42
N SER A 409 -0.47 -8.85 11.46
CA SER A 409 -0.79 -8.05 10.27
C SER A 409 -1.98 -8.60 9.50
N MET A 410 -2.13 -9.93 9.45
CA MET A 410 -3.27 -10.56 8.78
C MET A 410 -4.58 -10.31 9.53
N ASP A 411 -4.54 -10.27 10.87
CA ASP A 411 -5.69 -9.87 11.69
C ASP A 411 -6.10 -8.43 11.37
N LYS A 412 -5.17 -7.49 11.49
CA LYS A 412 -5.41 -6.07 11.21
C LYS A 412 -5.92 -5.84 9.79
N MET A 413 -5.25 -6.44 8.80
CA MET A 413 -5.67 -6.40 7.40
C MET A 413 -7.12 -6.86 7.20
N ILE A 414 -7.53 -7.97 7.84
CA ILE A 414 -8.90 -8.47 7.77
C ILE A 414 -9.87 -7.48 8.44
N VAL A 415 -9.53 -7.00 9.62
CA VAL A 415 -10.34 -6.04 10.39
C VAL A 415 -10.53 -4.74 9.61
N ASP A 416 -9.46 -4.17 9.07
CA ASP A 416 -9.48 -2.93 8.29
C ASP A 416 -10.32 -3.08 7.03
N SER A 417 -10.13 -4.18 6.28
CA SER A 417 -10.96 -4.48 5.11
C SER A 417 -12.43 -4.60 5.46
N LEU A 418 -12.78 -5.32 6.53
CA LEU A 418 -14.17 -5.46 6.96
C LEU A 418 -14.77 -4.12 7.40
N ASN A 419 -14.02 -3.32 8.15
CA ASN A 419 -14.45 -1.99 8.59
C ASN A 419 -14.70 -1.05 7.40
N GLU A 420 -13.82 -1.03 6.39
CA GLU A 420 -14.02 -0.22 5.18
C GLU A 420 -15.23 -0.71 4.36
N CYS A 421 -15.43 -2.03 4.31
CA CYS A 421 -16.60 -2.60 3.66
C CYS A 421 -17.90 -2.23 4.38
N GLU A 422 -17.93 -2.27 5.70
CA GLU A 422 -19.10 -2.05 6.54
C GLU A 422 -19.35 -0.58 6.91
N ARG A 423 -18.39 0.34 6.69
CA ARG A 423 -18.60 1.76 6.99
C ARG A 423 -19.85 2.29 6.31
N ALA A 424 -20.46 3.34 6.86
CA ALA A 424 -21.59 3.99 6.18
C ALA A 424 -21.14 4.61 4.84
N PRO A 425 -21.97 4.54 3.78
CA PRO A 425 -21.72 5.28 2.55
C PRO A 425 -21.70 6.79 2.80
N SER A 426 -20.86 7.50 2.05
CA SER A 426 -20.87 8.96 2.00
C SER A 426 -22.16 9.48 1.37
N LYS A 427 -22.47 10.77 1.55
CA LYS A 427 -23.67 11.37 0.95
C LYS A 427 -23.66 11.21 -0.58
N GLY A 428 -24.65 10.49 -1.11
CA GLY A 428 -24.78 10.21 -2.54
C GLY A 428 -23.91 9.05 -3.05
N GLU A 429 -23.12 8.42 -2.19
CA GLU A 429 -22.32 7.24 -2.53
C GLU A 429 -23.19 5.97 -2.46
N THR A 430 -23.06 5.12 -3.48
CA THR A 430 -23.50 3.73 -3.41
C THR A 430 -22.25 2.86 -3.42
N LYS A 431 -22.07 1.97 -2.44
CA LYS A 431 -20.86 1.15 -2.32
C LYS A 431 -21.17 -0.30 -2.00
N ARG A 432 -20.23 -1.19 -2.35
CA ARG A 432 -20.25 -2.61 -2.02
C ARG A 432 -18.84 -3.18 -2.10
N CYS A 433 -18.45 -3.96 -1.11
CA CYS A 433 -17.30 -4.85 -1.26
C CYS A 433 -17.68 -6.12 -2.01
N VAL A 434 -16.84 -6.52 -2.96
CA VAL A 434 -17.06 -7.67 -3.83
C VAL A 434 -15.84 -8.59 -3.77
N GLY A 435 -16.07 -9.85 -3.38
CA GLY A 435 -15.04 -10.90 -3.32
C GLY A 435 -15.16 -11.95 -4.43
N SER A 436 -16.07 -11.71 -5.39
CA SER A 436 -16.19 -12.47 -6.63
C SER A 436 -16.39 -11.52 -7.81
N LEU A 437 -15.97 -11.94 -9.00
CA LEU A 437 -16.12 -11.13 -10.20
C LEU A 437 -17.60 -11.03 -10.62
N GLU A 438 -18.39 -12.07 -10.35
CA GLU A 438 -19.83 -12.04 -10.55
C GLU A 438 -20.49 -10.93 -9.69
N ASP A 439 -20.09 -10.79 -8.42
CA ASP A 439 -20.65 -9.75 -7.53
C ASP A 439 -20.25 -8.34 -7.99
N MET A 440 -19.06 -8.20 -8.57
CA MET A 440 -18.63 -6.96 -9.20
C MET A 440 -19.51 -6.61 -10.42
N ILE A 441 -19.78 -7.59 -11.30
CA ILE A 441 -20.66 -7.42 -12.46
C ILE A 441 -22.07 -7.03 -12.01
N ASP A 442 -22.62 -7.71 -11.01
CA ASP A 442 -23.96 -7.41 -10.49
C ASP A 442 -24.01 -6.01 -9.87
N PHE A 443 -22.99 -5.61 -9.13
CA PHE A 443 -22.92 -4.26 -8.58
C PHE A 443 -22.85 -3.20 -9.68
N ALA A 444 -21.93 -3.36 -10.65
CA ALA A 444 -21.78 -2.44 -11.76
C ALA A 444 -23.08 -2.28 -12.56
N THR A 445 -23.73 -3.41 -12.88
CA THR A 445 -24.98 -3.40 -13.67
C THR A 445 -26.20 -2.92 -12.89
N SER A 446 -26.23 -3.11 -11.57
CA SER A 446 -27.29 -2.54 -10.72
C SER A 446 -27.26 -1.01 -10.70
N VAL A 447 -26.09 -0.41 -10.92
CA VAL A 447 -25.89 1.05 -10.89
C VAL A 447 -26.01 1.67 -12.29
N LEU A 448 -25.39 1.06 -13.30
CA LEU A 448 -25.20 1.64 -14.62
C LEU A 448 -26.08 1.00 -15.71
N GLY A 449 -26.84 -0.03 -15.35
CA GLY A 449 -27.55 -0.87 -16.32
C GLY A 449 -26.66 -1.94 -16.95
N HIS A 450 -27.21 -2.67 -17.91
CA HIS A 450 -26.54 -3.85 -18.49
C HIS A 450 -25.62 -3.54 -19.67
N ASP A 451 -25.62 -2.31 -20.17
CA ASP A 451 -24.79 -1.90 -21.29
C ASP A 451 -23.55 -1.14 -20.83
N VAL A 452 -22.61 -1.89 -20.27
CA VAL A 452 -21.45 -1.35 -19.55
C VAL A 452 -20.15 -2.01 -20.00
N THR A 453 -19.05 -1.32 -19.75
CA THR A 453 -17.69 -1.82 -19.96
C THR A 453 -16.78 -1.36 -18.82
N VAL A 454 -15.80 -2.20 -18.49
CA VAL A 454 -14.79 -1.92 -17.45
C VAL A 454 -13.51 -1.42 -18.08
N ARG A 455 -12.91 -0.40 -17.47
CA ARG A 455 -11.74 0.31 -17.99
C ARG A 455 -10.68 0.44 -16.90
N SER A 456 -9.43 0.28 -17.29
CA SER A 456 -8.25 0.55 -16.46
C SER A 456 -7.14 1.08 -17.37
N THR A 457 -6.12 1.70 -16.77
CA THR A 457 -4.91 2.13 -17.50
C THR A 457 -4.18 0.91 -18.06
N GLU A 458 -3.77 0.98 -19.32
CA GLU A 458 -3.34 -0.20 -20.10
C GLU A 458 -2.04 -0.85 -19.58
N ASN A 459 -1.05 -0.05 -19.17
CA ASN A 459 0.22 -0.54 -18.66
C ASN A 459 0.89 0.48 -17.71
N LEU A 460 2.11 0.17 -17.24
CA LEU A 460 2.86 1.02 -16.30
C LEU A 460 3.83 2.00 -16.97
N ASN A 461 3.89 2.06 -18.30
CA ASN A 461 4.82 2.97 -18.97
C ASN A 461 4.42 4.43 -18.69
N GLY A 462 5.38 5.23 -18.28
CA GLY A 462 5.16 6.62 -17.85
C GLY A 462 4.91 6.77 -16.35
N SER A 463 4.68 5.67 -15.61
CA SER A 463 4.53 5.68 -14.14
C SER A 463 5.73 6.36 -13.46
N GLY A 464 5.45 7.27 -12.53
CA GLY A 464 6.47 8.04 -11.80
C GLY A 464 7.29 9.03 -12.64
N LYS A 465 6.86 9.32 -13.89
CA LYS A 465 7.57 10.21 -14.83
C LYS A 465 6.62 11.27 -15.37
N ASN A 466 7.18 12.28 -16.04
CA ASN A 466 6.37 13.20 -16.85
C ASN A 466 5.89 12.49 -18.12
N VAL A 467 4.62 12.70 -18.44
CA VAL A 467 3.99 12.20 -19.67
C VAL A 467 3.37 13.37 -20.44
N MET A 468 3.32 13.24 -21.77
CA MET A 468 2.58 14.16 -22.61
C MET A 468 1.19 13.57 -22.93
N VAL A 469 0.15 14.33 -22.65
CA VAL A 469 -1.23 13.96 -23.01
C VAL A 469 -1.36 14.00 -24.53
N GLY A 470 -1.71 12.86 -25.12
CA GLY A 470 -2.01 12.71 -26.54
C GLY A 470 -3.49 12.93 -26.83
N LYS A 471 -4.07 12.07 -27.67
CA LYS A 471 -5.49 12.12 -28.00
C LYS A 471 -6.33 11.77 -26.77
N VAL A 472 -7.32 12.61 -26.45
CA VAL A 472 -8.25 12.41 -25.32
C VAL A 472 -9.65 12.12 -25.84
N LYS A 473 -10.28 11.09 -25.30
CA LYS A 473 -11.69 10.72 -25.55
C LYS A 473 -12.46 10.77 -24.23
N GLY A 474 -13.48 11.63 -24.14
CA GLY A 474 -14.44 11.61 -23.05
C GLY A 474 -15.46 10.50 -23.24
N ILE A 475 -15.69 9.70 -22.20
CA ILE A 475 -16.77 8.70 -22.15
C ILE A 475 -18.13 9.43 -22.00
N ASN A 476 -19.20 8.81 -22.48
CA ASN A 476 -20.53 9.38 -22.65
C ASN A 476 -20.50 10.70 -23.45
N GLY A 477 -19.66 10.74 -24.50
CA GLY A 477 -19.41 11.95 -25.29
C GLY A 477 -18.80 13.12 -24.50
N GLY A 478 -18.12 12.83 -23.39
CA GLY A 478 -17.54 13.84 -22.47
C GLY A 478 -18.57 14.52 -21.56
N LYS A 479 -19.81 14.05 -21.55
CA LYS A 479 -20.86 14.57 -20.66
C LYS A 479 -20.68 14.04 -19.25
N VAL A 480 -21.27 14.77 -18.30
CA VAL A 480 -21.37 14.31 -16.92
C VAL A 480 -22.13 12.98 -16.89
N THR A 481 -21.58 12.01 -16.17
CA THR A 481 -22.12 10.65 -16.11
C THR A 481 -22.01 10.10 -14.69
N GLN A 482 -22.42 8.84 -14.54
CA GLN A 482 -22.16 8.00 -13.39
C GLN A 482 -21.15 6.92 -13.78
N SER A 483 -20.30 6.51 -12.85
CA SER A 483 -19.40 5.37 -13.00
C SER A 483 -19.37 4.55 -11.71
N VAL A 484 -18.86 3.32 -11.80
CA VAL A 484 -18.56 2.49 -10.63
C VAL A 484 -17.06 2.28 -10.60
N SER A 485 -16.36 2.94 -9.70
CA SER A 485 -14.94 2.71 -9.44
C SER A 485 -14.78 1.54 -8.47
N CYS A 486 -13.82 0.67 -8.73
CA CYS A 486 -13.48 -0.45 -7.87
C CYS A 486 -12.00 -0.38 -7.54
N HIS A 487 -11.72 -0.33 -6.24
CA HIS A 487 -10.37 -0.26 -5.68
C HIS A 487 -10.05 -1.55 -4.95
N GLN A 488 -8.84 -2.05 -5.13
CA GLN A 488 -8.42 -3.29 -4.50
C GLN A 488 -8.24 -3.09 -2.99
N SER A 489 -8.90 -3.91 -2.17
CA SER A 489 -8.71 -3.96 -0.72
C SER A 489 -7.82 -5.15 -0.38
N LEU A 490 -6.93 -4.97 0.59
CA LEU A 490 -6.02 -6.02 1.02
C LEU A 490 -6.77 -7.02 1.92
N PHE A 491 -6.97 -8.25 1.44
CA PHE A 491 -7.69 -9.33 2.12
C PHE A 491 -7.07 -10.68 1.69
N PRO A 492 -7.28 -11.83 2.38
CA PRO A 492 -6.66 -13.10 1.97
C PRO A 492 -7.00 -13.52 0.53
N SER A 493 -8.23 -13.30 0.10
CA SER A 493 -8.64 -13.42 -1.31
C SER A 493 -8.75 -12.04 -1.96
N LEU A 494 -8.84 -11.99 -3.29
CA LEU A 494 -9.02 -10.73 -3.98
C LEU A 494 -10.38 -10.11 -3.58
N LEU A 495 -10.32 -8.93 -2.99
CA LEU A 495 -11.45 -8.15 -2.53
C LEU A 495 -11.38 -6.78 -3.17
N TYR A 496 -12.51 -6.30 -3.68
CA TYR A 496 -12.62 -4.95 -4.20
C TYR A 496 -13.65 -4.17 -3.40
N TYR A 497 -13.26 -2.98 -2.95
CA TYR A 497 -14.17 -1.93 -2.57
C TYR A 497 -14.67 -1.24 -3.84
N CYS A 498 -15.92 -1.50 -4.23
CA CYS A 498 -16.56 -0.82 -5.34
C CYS A 498 -17.50 0.27 -4.85
N HIS A 499 -17.49 1.42 -5.50
CA HIS A 499 -18.40 2.51 -5.22
C HIS A 499 -18.78 3.33 -6.44
N SER A 500 -19.88 4.03 -6.35
CA SER A 500 -20.37 4.98 -7.33
C SER A 500 -20.71 6.29 -6.65
N VAL A 501 -20.20 7.38 -7.19
CA VAL A 501 -20.58 8.74 -6.82
C VAL A 501 -21.16 9.46 -8.04
N PRO A 502 -22.19 10.30 -7.86
CA PRO A 502 -22.78 11.03 -8.96
C PRO A 502 -21.85 12.14 -9.45
N LYS A 503 -22.11 12.63 -10.68
CA LYS A 503 -21.43 13.78 -11.29
C LYS A 503 -19.92 13.58 -11.50
N VAL A 504 -19.58 12.54 -12.25
CA VAL A 504 -18.21 12.29 -12.69
C VAL A 504 -18.08 12.48 -14.20
N ARG A 505 -16.85 12.63 -14.68
CA ARG A 505 -16.49 12.41 -16.08
C ARG A 505 -15.32 11.44 -16.15
N VAL A 506 -15.36 10.55 -17.14
CA VAL A 506 -14.31 9.55 -17.35
C VAL A 506 -13.69 9.81 -18.72
N TYR A 507 -12.37 9.68 -18.79
CA TYR A 507 -11.57 9.95 -19.97
C TYR A 507 -10.65 8.78 -20.27
N GLN A 508 -10.46 8.51 -21.56
CA GLN A 508 -9.36 7.70 -22.07
C GLN A 508 -8.39 8.63 -22.79
N ALA A 509 -7.10 8.55 -22.46
CA ALA A 509 -6.08 9.39 -23.06
C ALA A 509 -4.90 8.55 -23.52
N ASP A 510 -4.44 8.77 -24.75
CA ASP A 510 -3.11 8.31 -25.13
C ASP A 510 -2.08 9.09 -24.32
N LEU A 511 -1.11 8.38 -23.75
CA LEU A 511 0.02 8.97 -23.05
C LEU A 511 1.27 8.77 -23.89
N LEU A 512 1.98 9.87 -24.14
CA LEU A 512 3.14 9.92 -25.00
C LEU A 512 4.39 10.21 -24.17
N ASP A 513 5.52 9.69 -24.62
CA ASP A 513 6.82 10.12 -24.13
C ASP A 513 7.04 11.61 -24.49
N PRO A 514 7.41 12.48 -23.53
CA PRO A 514 7.54 13.91 -23.79
C PRO A 514 8.59 14.29 -24.83
N GLU A 515 9.62 13.47 -25.05
CA GLU A 515 10.71 13.77 -25.99
C GLU A 515 10.42 13.21 -27.38
N SER A 516 10.29 11.89 -27.48
CA SER A 516 10.09 11.16 -28.74
C SER A 516 8.68 11.31 -29.31
N LYS A 517 7.70 11.73 -28.50
CA LYS A 517 6.27 11.79 -28.83
C LYS A 517 5.65 10.43 -29.16
N ALA A 518 6.38 9.34 -28.96
CA ALA A 518 5.87 7.98 -29.15
C ALA A 518 4.78 7.69 -28.12
N LYS A 519 3.70 7.00 -28.54
CA LYS A 519 2.69 6.51 -27.61
C LYS A 519 3.31 5.41 -26.74
N ILE A 520 3.29 5.63 -25.43
CA ILE A 520 3.85 4.69 -24.45
C ILE A 520 2.76 3.93 -23.69
N ASN A 521 1.57 4.53 -23.54
CA ASN A 521 0.49 3.98 -22.72
C ASN A 521 -0.88 4.52 -23.16
N HIS A 522 -1.95 3.92 -22.67
CA HIS A 522 -3.32 4.37 -22.79
C HIS A 522 -3.94 4.48 -21.39
N GLY A 523 -3.98 5.70 -20.87
CA GLY A 523 -4.45 6.02 -19.53
C GLY A 523 -5.96 6.17 -19.43
N VAL A 524 -6.52 5.76 -18.31
CA VAL A 524 -7.90 6.06 -17.94
C VAL A 524 -7.87 7.04 -16.78
N ALA A 525 -8.62 8.14 -16.88
CA ALA A 525 -8.77 9.13 -15.83
C ALA A 525 -10.23 9.31 -15.45
N ILE A 526 -10.48 9.58 -14.18
CA ILE A 526 -11.78 9.98 -13.67
C ILE A 526 -11.67 11.36 -13.02
N CYS A 527 -12.68 12.19 -13.25
CA CYS A 527 -12.82 13.52 -12.68
C CYS A 527 -14.10 13.58 -11.83
N HIS A 528 -13.95 13.89 -10.56
CA HIS A 528 -15.04 14.16 -9.62
C HIS A 528 -15.40 15.64 -9.69
N LEU A 529 -16.61 15.94 -10.18
CA LEU A 529 -17.06 17.33 -10.38
C LEU A 529 -17.71 17.93 -9.13
N ASP A 530 -18.14 17.10 -8.19
CA ASP A 530 -18.74 17.52 -6.92
C ASP A 530 -17.97 16.90 -5.77
N THR A 531 -17.07 17.70 -5.19
CA THR A 531 -16.19 17.30 -4.07
C THR A 531 -16.69 17.83 -2.73
N THR A 532 -17.93 18.31 -2.65
CA THR A 532 -18.47 18.99 -1.45
C THR A 532 -18.48 18.10 -0.21
N ALA A 533 -18.67 16.78 -0.39
CA ALA A 533 -18.70 15.82 0.69
C ALA A 533 -17.31 15.31 1.12
N TRP A 534 -16.24 15.75 0.47
CA TRP A 534 -14.88 15.29 0.78
C TRP A 534 -14.34 16.01 2.03
N SER A 535 -13.44 15.35 2.75
CA SER A 535 -12.76 15.98 3.89
C SER A 535 -11.97 17.21 3.43
N PRO A 536 -11.99 18.34 4.16
CA PRO A 536 -11.12 19.48 3.90
C PRO A 536 -9.62 19.14 3.90
N THR A 537 -9.23 18.10 4.63
CA THR A 537 -7.84 17.60 4.71
C THR A 537 -7.52 16.55 3.65
N HIS A 538 -8.44 16.24 2.73
CA HIS A 538 -8.20 15.27 1.67
C HIS A 538 -6.99 15.69 0.81
N GLY A 539 -6.08 14.75 0.52
CA GLY A 539 -4.81 15.04 -0.18
C GLY A 539 -4.96 15.78 -1.52
N ALA A 540 -6.10 15.63 -2.20
CA ALA A 540 -6.40 16.40 -3.41
C ALA A 540 -6.41 17.92 -3.20
N PHE A 541 -6.95 18.41 -2.07
CA PHE A 541 -6.99 19.85 -1.77
C PHE A 541 -5.62 20.37 -1.33
N MET A 542 -4.82 19.52 -0.69
CA MET A 542 -3.41 19.80 -0.40
C MET A 542 -2.58 19.92 -1.67
N ALA A 543 -2.83 19.06 -2.67
CA ALA A 543 -2.09 19.03 -3.93
C ALA A 543 -2.50 20.16 -4.90
N LEU A 544 -3.80 20.43 -5.02
CA LEU A 544 -4.34 21.33 -6.04
C LEU A 544 -4.60 22.75 -5.53
N GLY A 545 -4.50 22.98 -4.22
CA GLY A 545 -4.79 24.26 -3.59
C GLY A 545 -6.27 24.62 -3.72
N SER A 546 -7.12 24.13 -2.81
CA SER A 546 -8.51 24.60 -2.67
C SER A 546 -9.17 23.97 -1.43
N GLY A 547 -10.50 23.84 -1.43
CA GLY A 547 -11.24 23.05 -0.47
C GLY A 547 -12.46 22.36 -1.09
N PRO A 548 -13.20 21.56 -0.29
CA PRO A 548 -14.38 20.81 -0.73
C PRO A 548 -15.39 21.68 -1.49
N GLY A 549 -15.88 21.15 -2.62
CA GLY A 549 -16.93 21.78 -3.43
C GLY A 549 -16.49 23.00 -4.27
N ARG A 550 -15.21 23.39 -4.20
CA ARG A 550 -14.69 24.56 -4.94
C ARG A 550 -14.02 24.21 -6.26
N ILE A 551 -13.52 22.97 -6.39
CA ILE A 551 -12.82 22.49 -7.58
C ILE A 551 -13.24 21.06 -7.91
N GLU A 552 -13.16 20.74 -9.20
CA GLU A 552 -13.11 19.37 -9.66
C GLU A 552 -11.74 18.75 -9.37
N VAL A 553 -11.73 17.45 -9.09
CA VAL A 553 -10.51 16.70 -8.83
C VAL A 553 -10.47 15.52 -9.78
N CYS A 554 -9.41 15.43 -10.57
CA CYS A 554 -9.14 14.28 -11.43
C CYS A 554 -7.97 13.46 -10.91
N HIS A 555 -8.00 12.17 -11.21
CA HIS A 555 -6.87 11.27 -11.02
C HIS A 555 -6.87 10.17 -12.09
N TRP A 556 -5.70 9.58 -12.30
CA TRP A 556 -5.56 8.38 -13.13
C TRP A 556 -6.14 7.16 -12.40
N ILE A 557 -6.64 6.19 -13.15
CA ILE A 557 -6.97 4.86 -12.64
C ILE A 557 -5.67 4.05 -12.58
N PHE A 558 -5.34 3.54 -11.40
CA PHE A 558 -4.07 2.88 -11.13
C PHE A 558 -4.09 1.43 -11.63
N GLU A 559 -2.94 0.77 -11.64
CA GLU A 559 -2.89 -0.67 -11.89
C GLU A 559 -3.78 -1.41 -10.90
N ASN A 560 -4.51 -2.42 -11.40
CA ASN A 560 -5.50 -3.21 -10.68
C ASN A 560 -6.74 -2.46 -10.17
N ASP A 561 -6.73 -1.13 -10.14
CA ASP A 561 -7.96 -0.33 -10.02
C ASP A 561 -8.70 -0.29 -11.36
N MET A 562 -10.01 -0.07 -11.30
CA MET A 562 -10.83 -0.01 -12.51
C MET A 562 -12.06 0.86 -12.33
N THR A 563 -12.63 1.31 -13.45
CA THR A 563 -13.90 2.02 -13.47
C THR A 563 -14.83 1.41 -14.53
N TRP A 564 -16.04 1.08 -14.12
CA TRP A 564 -17.12 0.67 -15.00
C TRP A 564 -17.88 1.90 -15.48
N THR A 565 -18.20 1.89 -16.77
CA THR A 565 -18.90 2.99 -17.45
C THR A 565 -19.95 2.41 -18.38
N THR A 566 -20.99 3.18 -18.68
CA THR A 566 -21.85 2.88 -19.83
C THR A 566 -21.04 2.88 -21.12
N THR A 567 -21.44 2.07 -22.08
CA THR A 567 -20.84 2.11 -23.42
C THR A 567 -21.31 3.34 -24.19
N ASP A 568 -20.45 3.84 -25.09
CA ASP A 568 -20.74 4.96 -25.99
C ASP A 568 -21.44 4.50 -27.26
#